data_AF-A0A5N5Q3Y2-F1
#
_entry.id   AF-A0A5N5Q3Y2-F1
#
_cell.length_a   1.000
_cell.length_b   1.000
_cell.length_c   1.000
_cell.angle_alpha   90.00
_cell.angle_beta   90.00
_cell.angle_gamma   90.00
#
_symmetry.space_group_name_H-M   'P 1'
#
loop_
_entity.id
_entity.type
_entity.pdbx_description
1 polymer ?
#
loop_
_entity_poly.entity_id
_entity_poly.type
_entity_poly.pdbx_seq_one_letter_code
_entity_poly.pdbx_strand_id
1 'polypeptide(L)'
;MGTPEEDEQPRPSDITVFGANCTLHGLSHIFLPGGVTIRRLLWASAFISSLSIFLYQVAGAVMEYYRYPHVTILDEMDSPVMYFPAITLCNYNSFRRSKMQRNDLFWMAGLLGVEQSDFDDFMAALGQPVDDSKFFPSKTFNMLEFVQRTSHSIEEMLLDCKYRGRDCGPENFTSV
;
A
#
# COMPACT_ATOMS: atom_id res chain seq x y z
N MET A 1 55.09 -15.89 -77.19
CA MET A 1 55.79 -16.44 -76.02
C MET A 1 55.78 -15.35 -74.96
N GLY A 2 54.94 -15.30 -73.95
CA GLY A 2 53.81 -16.08 -73.44
C GLY A 2 53.32 -15.22 -72.27
N THR A 3 52.06 -14.80 -72.28
CA THR A 3 51.47 -13.98 -71.21
C THR A 3 51.43 -14.79 -69.91
N PRO A 4 51.88 -14.26 -68.76
CA PRO A 4 51.65 -14.93 -67.49
C PRO A 4 50.15 -14.96 -67.21
N GLU A 5 49.66 -16.12 -66.82
CA GLU A 5 48.28 -16.40 -66.43
C GLU A 5 47.89 -15.49 -65.26
N GLU A 6 46.75 -14.79 -65.37
CA GLU A 6 46.13 -14.11 -64.24
C GLU A 6 45.60 -15.19 -63.29
N ASP A 7 46.23 -15.33 -62.12
CA ASP A 7 45.72 -16.16 -61.01
C ASP A 7 44.30 -15.68 -60.63
N GLU A 8 43.29 -16.47 -60.99
CA GLU A 8 41.89 -16.23 -60.67
C GLU A 8 41.71 -16.25 -59.15
N GLN A 9 41.55 -15.07 -58.52
CA GLN A 9 41.30 -14.98 -57.08
C GLN A 9 40.04 -15.77 -56.72
N PRO A 10 40.09 -16.66 -55.71
CA PRO A 10 38.94 -17.48 -55.34
C PRO A 10 37.78 -16.58 -54.92
N ARG A 11 36.59 -16.85 -55.52
CA ARG A 11 35.35 -16.12 -55.23
C ARG A 11 35.14 -16.03 -53.71
N PRO A 12 34.95 -14.82 -53.14
CA PRO A 12 34.74 -14.65 -51.71
C PRO A 12 33.46 -15.40 -51.31
N SER A 13 33.48 -16.08 -50.16
CA SER A 13 32.31 -16.77 -49.64
C SER A 13 31.23 -15.76 -49.21
N ASP A 14 29.96 -16.13 -49.30
CA ASP A 14 28.81 -15.25 -49.00
C ASP A 14 28.92 -14.58 -47.60
N ILE A 15 29.47 -15.29 -46.62
CA ILE A 15 29.69 -14.76 -45.26
C ILE A 15 30.76 -13.66 -45.21
N THR A 16 31.78 -13.70 -46.07
CA THR A 16 32.80 -12.65 -46.15
C THR A 16 32.25 -11.39 -46.82
N VAL A 17 31.38 -11.56 -47.82
CA VAL A 17 30.67 -10.43 -48.46
C VAL A 17 29.70 -9.79 -47.46
N PHE A 18 28.94 -10.59 -46.70
CA PHE A 18 28.06 -10.08 -45.66
C PHE A 18 28.82 -9.38 -44.52
N GLY A 19 29.87 -10.01 -43.99
CA GLY A 19 30.67 -9.45 -42.90
C GLY A 19 31.33 -8.12 -43.25
N ALA A 20 31.73 -7.94 -44.51
CA ALA A 20 32.29 -6.69 -45.01
C ALA A 20 31.24 -5.57 -45.16
N ASN A 21 29.99 -5.91 -45.47
CA ASN A 21 28.92 -4.96 -45.78
C ASN A 21 27.95 -4.69 -44.61
N CYS A 22 28.03 -5.47 -43.53
CA CYS A 22 27.17 -5.27 -42.37
C CYS A 22 27.62 -4.07 -41.51
N THR A 23 26.70 -3.52 -40.71
CA THR A 23 26.97 -2.44 -39.75
C THR A 23 27.50 -2.95 -38.41
N LEU A 24 27.68 -4.26 -38.26
CA LEU A 24 28.16 -4.88 -37.03
C LEU A 24 29.66 -4.64 -36.87
N HIS A 25 30.01 -3.73 -35.97
CA HIS A 25 31.40 -3.41 -35.68
C HIS A 25 32.20 -4.66 -35.28
N GLY A 26 33.37 -4.85 -35.90
CA GLY A 26 34.27 -5.99 -35.65
C GLY A 26 34.06 -7.19 -36.58
N LEU A 27 32.88 -7.36 -37.19
CA LEU A 27 32.61 -8.52 -38.07
C LEU A 27 33.44 -8.49 -39.36
N SER A 28 33.65 -7.29 -39.91
CA SER A 28 34.50 -7.05 -41.09
C SER A 28 35.98 -7.37 -40.84
N HIS A 29 36.43 -7.40 -39.58
CA HIS A 29 37.79 -7.79 -39.21
C HIS A 29 37.97 -9.29 -38.96
N ILE A 30 36.86 -10.04 -38.86
CA ILE A 30 36.83 -11.49 -38.62
C ILE A 30 36.71 -12.22 -39.95
N PHE A 31 35.78 -11.80 -40.81
CA PHE A 31 35.43 -12.48 -42.07
C PHE A 31 36.03 -11.80 -43.31
N LEU A 32 37.37 -11.79 -43.40
CA LEU A 32 38.10 -11.38 -44.60
C LEU A 32 38.43 -12.57 -45.51
N PRO A 33 38.59 -12.38 -46.83
CA PRO A 33 39.14 -13.41 -47.72
C PRO A 33 40.52 -13.90 -47.25
N GLY A 34 40.81 -15.20 -47.32
CA GLY A 34 42.08 -15.81 -46.89
C GLY A 34 42.05 -16.57 -45.56
N GLY A 35 43.21 -17.08 -45.12
CA GLY A 35 43.36 -18.00 -43.98
C GLY A 35 43.20 -17.39 -42.57
N VAL A 36 43.23 -18.25 -41.55
CA VAL A 36 43.13 -17.86 -40.14
C VAL A 36 44.43 -17.17 -39.70
N THR A 37 44.31 -15.98 -39.11
CA THR A 37 45.45 -15.22 -38.58
C THR A 37 45.23 -14.87 -37.10
N ILE A 38 46.32 -14.65 -36.35
CA ILE A 38 46.26 -14.24 -34.93
C ILE A 38 45.42 -12.97 -34.77
N ARG A 39 45.53 -12.02 -35.70
CA ARG A 39 44.73 -10.79 -35.71
C ARG A 39 43.23 -11.09 -35.78
N ARG A 40 42.80 -12.06 -36.59
CA ARG A 40 41.38 -12.47 -36.66
C ARG A 40 40.92 -13.14 -35.37
N LEU A 41 41.77 -13.96 -34.75
CA LEU A 41 41.46 -14.58 -33.46
C LEU A 41 41.29 -13.53 -32.36
N LEU A 42 42.12 -12.48 -32.34
CA LEU A 42 41.99 -11.37 -31.40
C LEU A 42 40.71 -10.54 -31.66
N TRP A 43 40.35 -10.29 -32.92
CA TRP A 43 39.10 -9.62 -33.24
C TRP A 43 37.88 -10.47 -32.89
N ALA A 44 37.94 -11.78 -33.14
CA ALA A 44 36.88 -12.71 -32.79
C ALA A 44 36.69 -12.80 -31.27
N SER A 45 37.78 -12.89 -30.49
CA SER A 45 37.69 -12.91 -29.04
C SER A 45 37.13 -11.60 -28.49
N ALA A 46 37.64 -10.45 -28.96
CA ALA A 46 37.13 -9.14 -28.56
C ALA A 46 35.64 -8.96 -28.89
N PHE A 47 35.22 -9.39 -30.09
CA PHE A 47 33.83 -9.33 -30.51
C PHE A 47 32.92 -10.21 -29.64
N ILE A 48 33.32 -11.47 -29.39
CA ILE A 48 32.56 -12.40 -28.53
C ILE A 48 32.47 -11.83 -27.10
N SER A 49 33.59 -11.38 -26.53
CA SER A 49 33.60 -10.78 -25.20
C SER A 49 32.70 -9.56 -25.11
N SER A 50 32.75 -8.65 -26.10
CA SER A 50 31.87 -7.48 -26.16
C SER A 50 30.40 -7.87 -26.24
N LEU A 51 30.06 -8.86 -27.05
CA LEU A 51 28.68 -9.35 -27.20
C LEU A 51 28.18 -9.99 -25.90
N SER A 52 29.00 -10.80 -25.23
CA SER A 52 28.63 -11.42 -23.96
C SER A 52 28.38 -10.38 -22.86
N ILE A 53 29.25 -9.37 -22.74
CA ILE A 53 29.07 -8.29 -21.77
C ILE A 53 27.78 -7.50 -22.07
N PHE A 54 27.53 -7.18 -23.35
CA PHE A 54 26.31 -6.50 -23.77
C PHE A 54 25.05 -7.28 -23.39
N LEU A 55 24.99 -8.57 -23.73
CA LEU A 55 23.83 -9.42 -23.41
C LEU A 55 23.61 -9.56 -21.90
N TYR A 56 24.68 -9.69 -21.12
CA TYR A 56 24.61 -9.72 -19.66
C TYR A 56 24.00 -8.44 -19.08
N GLN A 57 24.46 -7.27 -19.55
CA GLN A 57 23.93 -5.97 -19.11
C GLN A 57 22.46 -5.79 -19.51
N VAL A 58 22.08 -6.16 -20.74
CA VAL A 58 20.69 -6.08 -21.21
C VAL A 58 19.78 -6.97 -20.39
N ALA A 59 20.17 -8.22 -20.11
CA ALA A 59 19.40 -9.12 -19.27
C ALA A 59 19.22 -8.55 -17.85
N GLY A 60 20.28 -7.98 -17.27
CA GLY A 60 20.23 -7.29 -15.99
C GLY A 60 19.23 -6.13 -15.98
N ALA A 61 19.31 -5.25 -16.97
CA ALA A 61 18.40 -4.11 -17.10
C ALA A 61 16.94 -4.53 -17.29
N VAL A 62 16.68 -5.56 -18.10
CA VAL A 62 15.33 -6.10 -18.31
C VAL A 62 14.78 -6.73 -17.04
N MET A 63 15.59 -7.51 -16.30
CA MET A 63 15.18 -8.07 -15.02
C MET A 63 14.87 -6.97 -14.00
N GLU A 64 15.67 -5.90 -13.93
CA GLU A 64 15.43 -4.78 -13.03
C GLU A 64 14.18 -3.99 -13.39
N TYR A 65 13.92 -3.78 -14.68
CA TYR A 65 12.67 -3.18 -15.17
C TYR A 65 11.45 -3.99 -14.72
N TYR A 66 11.48 -5.32 -14.87
CA TYR A 66 10.39 -6.20 -14.45
C TYR A 66 10.27 -6.42 -12.94
N ARG A 67 11.20 -5.91 -12.13
CA ARG A 67 11.03 -5.82 -10.67
C ARG A 67 10.11 -4.67 -10.27
N TYR A 68 9.80 -3.76 -11.18
CA TYR A 68 8.98 -2.56 -10.93
C TYR A 68 9.42 -1.79 -9.66
N PRO A 69 10.71 -1.45 -9.51
CA PRO A 69 11.16 -0.65 -8.38
C PRO A 69 10.54 0.76 -8.46
N HIS A 70 10.15 1.29 -7.31
CA HIS A 70 9.64 2.67 -7.19
C HIS A 70 10.40 3.42 -6.10
N VAL A 71 10.52 4.73 -6.27
CA VAL A 71 11.15 5.62 -5.30
C VAL A 71 10.12 6.66 -4.88
N THR A 72 9.93 6.83 -3.58
CA THR A 72 9.06 7.86 -3.03
C THR A 72 9.89 9.10 -2.73
N ILE A 73 9.47 10.25 -3.28
CA ILE A 73 10.05 11.56 -2.97
C ILE A 73 9.10 12.24 -1.99
N LEU A 74 9.64 12.69 -0.85
CA LEU A 74 8.89 13.43 0.16
C LEU A 74 9.18 14.93 -0.02
N ASP A 75 8.12 15.72 -0.04
CA ASP A 75 8.19 17.18 -0.16
C ASP A 75 7.20 17.82 0.81
N GLU A 76 7.54 19.01 1.29
CA GLU A 76 6.72 19.79 2.22
C GLU A 76 6.38 21.12 1.56
N MET A 77 5.10 21.31 1.23
CA MET A 77 4.62 22.51 0.53
C MET A 77 3.67 23.30 1.43
N ASP A 78 3.95 24.59 1.57
CA ASP A 78 3.04 25.51 2.24
C ASP A 78 1.84 25.83 1.36
N SER A 79 0.63 25.72 1.92
CA SER A 79 -0.61 26.15 1.28
C SER A 79 -1.32 27.22 2.13
N PRO A 80 -1.73 28.36 1.54
CA PRO A 80 -2.49 29.37 2.27
C PRO A 80 -3.90 28.90 2.66
N VAL A 81 -4.38 27.80 2.06
CA VAL A 81 -5.69 27.19 2.36
C VAL A 81 -5.50 25.70 2.56
N MET A 82 -5.91 25.20 3.71
CA MET A 82 -5.99 23.76 4.01
C MET A 82 -7.40 23.41 4.48
N TYR A 83 -7.87 22.24 4.07
CA TYR A 83 -9.12 21.69 4.57
C TYR A 83 -8.92 21.25 6.01
N PHE A 84 -9.81 21.72 6.90
CA PHE A 84 -9.81 21.25 8.27
C PHE A 84 -10.31 19.80 8.30
N PRO A 85 -9.59 18.89 8.98
CA PRO A 85 -9.93 17.48 8.97
C PRO A 85 -11.21 17.21 9.75
N ALA A 86 -11.81 16.05 9.52
CA ALA A 86 -12.85 15.55 10.40
C ALA A 86 -12.24 15.23 11.77
N ILE A 87 -12.84 15.77 12.84
CA ILE A 87 -12.46 15.48 14.22
C ILE A 87 -13.51 14.53 14.81
N THR A 88 -13.10 13.30 15.09
CA THR A 88 -13.95 12.32 15.78
C THR A 88 -13.58 12.30 17.26
N LEU A 89 -14.58 12.48 18.12
CA LEU A 89 -14.42 12.46 19.57
C LEU A 89 -15.40 11.46 20.18
N CYS A 90 -14.90 10.64 21.10
CA CYS A 90 -15.68 9.66 21.84
C CYS A 90 -15.34 9.81 23.32
N ASN A 91 -16.37 9.78 24.17
CA ASN A 91 -16.13 9.69 25.61
C ASN A 91 -15.53 8.31 25.91
N TYR A 92 -14.47 8.27 26.71
CA TYR A 92 -13.86 7.00 27.13
C TYR A 92 -14.85 6.13 27.91
N ASN A 93 -15.74 6.75 28.68
CA ASN A 93 -16.85 6.03 29.29
C ASN A 93 -17.93 5.74 28.24
N SER A 94 -18.08 4.48 27.85
CA SER A 94 -19.04 4.05 26.83
C SER A 94 -20.50 4.32 27.21
N PHE A 95 -20.86 4.20 28.49
CA PHE A 95 -22.26 4.23 28.94
C PHE A 95 -22.48 5.13 30.15
N ARG A 96 -23.55 5.93 30.11
CA ARG A 96 -24.00 6.78 31.22
C ARG A 96 -24.66 5.93 32.30
N ARG A 97 -24.14 6.01 33.53
CA ARG A 97 -24.69 5.28 34.69
C ARG A 97 -26.18 5.55 34.91
N SER A 98 -26.61 6.79 34.68
CA SER A 98 -28.01 7.22 34.84
C SER A 98 -28.98 6.64 33.80
N LYS A 99 -28.48 6.11 32.68
CA LYS A 99 -29.30 5.59 31.57
C LYS A 99 -29.34 4.06 31.52
N MET A 100 -28.49 3.38 32.28
CA MET A 100 -28.44 1.92 32.39
C MET A 100 -29.64 1.37 33.16
N GLN A 101 -30.27 0.33 32.62
CA GLN A 101 -31.42 -0.33 33.23
C GLN A 101 -31.09 -1.77 33.62
N ARG A 102 -31.87 -2.36 34.54
CA ARG A 102 -31.71 -3.78 34.91
C ARG A 102 -31.89 -4.72 33.71
N ASN A 103 -32.76 -4.35 32.76
CA ASN A 103 -32.93 -5.10 31.52
C ASN A 103 -31.65 -5.09 30.66
N ASP A 104 -30.95 -3.96 30.60
CA ASP A 104 -29.67 -3.86 29.88
C ASP A 104 -28.63 -4.78 30.53
N LEU A 105 -28.57 -4.79 31.86
CA LEU A 105 -27.66 -5.67 32.59
C LEU A 105 -27.98 -7.14 32.35
N PHE A 106 -29.25 -7.53 32.35
CA PHE A 106 -29.67 -8.90 32.02
C PHE A 106 -29.10 -9.39 30.67
N TRP A 107 -29.10 -8.54 29.65
CA TRP A 107 -28.61 -8.89 28.32
C TRP A 107 -27.10 -8.66 28.13
N MET A 108 -26.52 -7.68 28.79
CA MET A 108 -25.15 -7.18 28.53
C MET A 108 -24.14 -7.50 29.62
N ALA A 109 -24.55 -8.10 30.74
CA ALA A 109 -23.69 -8.41 31.89
C ALA A 109 -22.39 -9.11 31.50
N GLY A 110 -22.45 -10.12 30.63
CA GLY A 110 -21.27 -10.83 30.15
C GLY A 110 -20.26 -9.93 29.41
N LEU A 111 -20.73 -8.92 28.68
CA LEU A 111 -19.84 -7.94 28.03
C LEU A 111 -19.29 -6.91 29.02
N LEU A 112 -20.09 -6.55 30.02
CA LEU A 112 -19.71 -5.61 31.07
C LEU A 112 -18.84 -6.25 32.16
N GLY A 113 -18.60 -7.56 32.10
CA GLY A 113 -17.85 -8.30 33.11
C GLY A 113 -18.56 -8.38 34.46
N VAL A 114 -19.89 -8.38 34.46
CA VAL A 114 -20.72 -8.45 35.67
C VAL A 114 -21.32 -9.85 35.77
N GLU A 115 -21.09 -10.53 36.89
CA GLU A 115 -21.70 -11.84 37.16
C GLU A 115 -23.16 -11.67 37.61
N GLN A 116 -23.99 -12.70 37.38
CA GLN A 116 -25.42 -12.62 37.71
C GLN A 116 -25.70 -12.41 39.21
N SER A 117 -24.83 -12.93 40.08
CA SER A 117 -24.89 -12.69 41.54
C SER A 117 -24.71 -11.23 41.92
N ASP A 118 -23.99 -10.47 41.10
CA ASP A 118 -23.51 -9.13 41.42
C ASP A 118 -24.40 -8.04 40.80
N PHE A 119 -25.55 -8.43 40.23
CA PHE A 119 -26.45 -7.49 39.55
C PHE A 119 -26.96 -6.40 40.49
N ASP A 120 -27.32 -6.79 41.72
CA ASP A 120 -27.88 -5.87 42.70
C ASP A 120 -26.82 -4.86 43.18
N ASP A 121 -25.60 -5.34 43.43
CA ASP A 121 -24.45 -4.51 43.80
C ASP A 121 -24.05 -3.56 42.66
N PHE A 122 -24.08 -4.05 41.42
CA PHE A 122 -23.80 -3.23 40.24
C PHE A 122 -24.87 -2.15 40.06
N MET A 123 -26.15 -2.49 40.17
CA MET A 123 -27.25 -1.53 40.08
C MET A 123 -27.18 -0.48 41.21
N ALA A 124 -26.83 -0.90 42.43
CA ALA A 124 -26.59 0.01 43.55
C ALA A 124 -25.41 0.97 43.26
N ALA A 125 -24.31 0.46 42.72
CA ALA A 125 -23.13 1.27 42.35
C ALA A 125 -23.44 2.27 41.21
N LEU A 126 -24.40 1.96 40.34
CA LEU A 126 -24.92 2.89 39.33
C LEU A 126 -25.89 3.93 39.90
N GLY A 127 -26.31 3.80 41.16
CA GLY A 127 -27.33 4.64 41.78
C GLY A 127 -28.74 4.35 41.24
N GLN A 128 -28.96 3.15 40.70
CA GLN A 128 -30.23 2.72 40.15
C GLN A 128 -31.04 1.92 41.19
N PRO A 129 -32.38 1.82 41.05
CA PRO A 129 -33.21 1.05 41.97
C PRO A 129 -32.80 -0.43 42.01
N VAL A 130 -32.56 -0.94 43.22
CA VAL A 130 -32.16 -2.33 43.46
C VAL A 130 -33.36 -3.27 43.57
N ASP A 131 -34.56 -2.77 43.89
CA ASP A 131 -35.78 -3.60 43.95
C ASP A 131 -36.07 -4.26 42.58
N ASP A 132 -35.98 -5.59 42.54
CA ASP A 132 -36.19 -6.43 41.36
C ASP A 132 -37.50 -7.22 41.43
N SER A 133 -38.32 -7.03 42.47
CA SER A 133 -39.52 -7.83 42.73
C SER A 133 -40.55 -7.82 41.60
N LYS A 134 -40.48 -6.84 40.70
CA LYS A 134 -41.32 -6.68 39.50
C LYS A 134 -40.52 -6.74 38.20
N PHE A 135 -39.26 -7.14 38.25
CA PHE A 135 -38.41 -7.21 37.06
C PHE A 135 -38.72 -8.48 36.27
N PHE A 136 -39.08 -8.28 35.01
CA PHE A 136 -39.16 -9.34 34.02
C PHE A 136 -38.34 -8.90 32.81
N PRO A 137 -37.37 -9.70 32.33
CA PRO A 137 -36.57 -9.32 31.19
C PRO A 137 -37.43 -9.20 29.92
N SER A 138 -37.07 -8.27 29.05
CA SER A 138 -37.68 -8.13 27.74
C SER A 138 -37.48 -9.41 26.92
N LYS A 139 -38.39 -9.68 25.97
CA LYS A 139 -38.25 -10.84 25.07
C LYS A 139 -37.13 -10.67 24.03
N THR A 140 -36.80 -9.42 23.71
CA THR A 140 -35.82 -9.04 22.69
C THR A 140 -34.92 -7.94 23.22
N PHE A 141 -33.75 -7.81 22.61
CA PHE A 141 -32.79 -6.76 22.93
C PHE A 141 -32.21 -6.19 21.65
N ASN A 142 -32.16 -4.86 21.55
CA ASN A 142 -31.63 -4.16 20.37
C ASN A 142 -30.37 -3.39 20.77
N MET A 143 -29.22 -3.84 20.25
CA MET A 143 -27.92 -3.21 20.52
C MET A 143 -27.85 -1.75 20.07
N LEU A 144 -28.49 -1.40 18.95
CA LEU A 144 -28.47 -0.02 18.45
C LEU A 144 -29.23 0.90 19.40
N GLU A 145 -30.41 0.47 19.86
CA GLU A 145 -31.20 1.23 20.84
C GLU A 145 -30.44 1.39 22.15
N PHE A 146 -29.82 0.30 22.63
CA PHE A 146 -29.01 0.33 23.84
C PHE A 146 -27.90 1.35 23.74
N VAL A 147 -27.09 1.33 22.67
CA VAL A 147 -25.99 2.28 22.48
C VAL A 147 -26.51 3.70 22.33
N GLN A 148 -27.54 3.95 21.51
CA GLN A 148 -28.09 5.30 21.32
C GLN A 148 -28.66 5.91 22.60
N ARG A 149 -29.31 5.11 23.45
CA ARG A 149 -29.88 5.58 24.71
C ARG A 149 -28.83 5.77 25.80
N THR A 150 -27.91 4.82 25.94
CA THR A 150 -26.98 4.77 27.09
C THR A 150 -25.68 5.53 26.84
N SER A 151 -25.24 5.71 25.59
CA SER A 151 -24.05 6.51 25.27
C SER A 151 -24.22 7.98 25.65
N HIS A 152 -23.11 8.71 25.72
CA HIS A 152 -23.11 10.15 25.96
C HIS A 152 -23.55 10.90 24.70
N SER A 153 -24.46 11.86 24.86
CA SER A 153 -24.85 12.73 23.76
C SER A 153 -24.02 14.01 23.77
N ILE A 154 -23.76 14.53 22.58
CA ILE A 154 -22.88 15.69 22.41
C ILE A 154 -23.52 16.96 23.00
N GLU A 155 -24.84 17.04 23.01
CA GLU A 155 -25.63 18.13 23.59
C GLU A 155 -25.35 18.33 25.10
N GLU A 156 -25.07 17.24 25.83
CA GLU A 156 -24.75 17.29 27.26
C GLU A 156 -23.25 17.49 27.54
N MET A 157 -22.38 17.10 26.59
CA MET A 157 -20.92 17.16 26.77
C MET A 157 -20.30 18.48 26.26
N LEU A 158 -20.88 19.08 25.22
CA LEU A 158 -20.32 20.25 24.55
C LEU A 158 -20.68 21.54 25.30
N LEU A 159 -19.73 22.08 26.05
CA LEU A 159 -19.93 23.32 26.83
C LEU A 159 -19.71 24.60 26.00
N ASP A 160 -18.72 24.59 25.11
CA ASP A 160 -18.41 25.68 24.18
C ASP A 160 -17.77 25.09 22.93
N CYS A 161 -18.03 25.68 21.77
CA CYS A 161 -17.47 25.26 20.51
C CYS A 161 -17.24 26.48 19.63
N LYS A 162 -15.98 26.66 19.20
CA LYS A 162 -15.61 27.72 18.26
C LYS A 162 -14.67 27.20 17.20
N TYR A 163 -15.00 27.48 15.95
CA TYR A 163 -14.14 27.19 14.82
C TYR A 163 -13.84 28.47 14.05
N ARG A 164 -12.55 28.83 13.98
CA ARG A 164 -12.05 30.10 13.37
C ARG A 164 -12.78 31.34 13.93
N GLY A 165 -13.06 31.34 15.24
CA GLY A 165 -13.74 32.44 15.92
C GLY A 165 -15.24 32.53 15.70
N ARG A 166 -15.86 31.57 14.99
CA ARG A 166 -17.31 31.46 14.84
C ARG A 166 -17.84 30.41 15.79
N ASP A 167 -18.98 30.68 16.41
CA ASP A 167 -19.65 29.72 17.29
C ASP A 167 -20.14 28.51 16.49
N CYS A 168 -20.02 27.33 17.09
CA CYS A 168 -20.57 26.07 16.62
C CYS A 168 -21.38 25.39 17.73
N GLY A 169 -22.20 24.41 17.37
CA GLY A 169 -23.05 23.71 18.32
C GLY A 169 -23.15 22.20 18.04
N PRO A 170 -23.94 21.48 18.85
CA PRO A 170 -24.23 20.05 18.68
C PRO A 170 -24.66 19.67 17.26
N GLU A 171 -25.39 20.55 16.58
CA GLU A 171 -25.87 20.38 15.20
C GLU A 171 -24.74 20.30 14.16
N ASN A 172 -23.52 20.73 14.51
CA ASN A 172 -22.34 20.60 13.67
C ASN A 172 -21.58 19.28 13.89
N PHE A 173 -22.05 18.43 14.80
CA PHE A 173 -21.53 17.09 15.04
C PHE A 173 -22.50 16.05 14.48
N THR A 174 -21.96 14.95 13.96
CA THR A 174 -22.76 13.84 13.44
C THR A 174 -22.47 12.60 14.26
N SER A 175 -23.52 11.95 14.78
CA SER A 175 -23.42 10.64 15.41
C SER A 175 -23.19 9.56 14.34
N VAL A 176 -22.20 8.70 14.56
CA VAL A 176 -21.87 7.56 13.69
C VAL A 176 -22.41 6.27 14.28
#